data_AF-A0A4U0XIL6-F1
#
_entry.id   AF-A0A4U0XIL6-F1
#
_cell.length_a   1.000
_cell.length_b   1.000
_cell.length_c   1.000
_cell.angle_alpha   90.00
_cell.angle_beta   90.00
_cell.angle_gamma   90.00
#
_symmetry.space_group_name_H-M   'P 1'
#
loop_
_entity.id
_entity.type
_entity.pdbx_description
1 polymer ?
#
loop_
_entity_poly.entity_id
_entity_poly.type
_entity_poly.pdbx_seq_one_letter_code
_entity_poly.pdbx_strand_id
1 'polypeptide(L)'
;MERYVSRNEVSLSSPETDNGRKKGRLLLRDSIILDSEDGQGDVGRMGIRDHMDGLGVFGTLILRGTLFDALGQYFIDEFRLLPRIGGAKWDASIEGPKVDDVEKKRRRRQKQEAEDGLVWTAAAVRGCVVVKFGAGEVEGARRWIGGMLRSEESVERLFGERALLCLR
;
A
#
# COMPACT_ATOMS: atom_id res chain seq x y z
N MET A 1 4.68 -5.62 28.45
CA MET A 1 4.31 -4.32 27.88
C MET A 1 4.77 -4.35 26.44
N GLU A 2 3.85 -4.53 25.51
CA GLU A 2 4.19 -4.63 24.09
C GLU A 2 3.70 -3.37 23.39
N ARG A 3 4.64 -2.59 22.88
CA ARG A 3 4.35 -1.39 22.11
C ARG A 3 5.29 -1.33 20.93
N TYR A 4 4.72 -1.13 19.76
CA TYR A 4 5.44 -0.90 18.52
C TYR A 4 5.12 0.50 17.98
N VAL A 5 6.16 1.25 17.64
CA VAL A 5 6.03 2.57 17.02
C VAL A 5 6.94 2.65 15.82
N SER A 6 6.37 2.99 14.68
CA SER A 6 7.10 3.30 13.45
C SER A 6 6.71 4.67 12.95
N ARG A 7 7.69 5.40 12.40
CA ARG A 7 7.48 6.75 11.87
C ARG A 7 8.35 6.97 10.64
N ASN A 8 7.71 7.31 9.53
CA ASN A 8 8.35 7.71 8.29
C ASN A 8 8.01 9.17 7.98
N GLU A 9 9.02 9.97 7.63
CA GLU A 9 8.83 11.38 7.27
C GLU A 9 9.43 11.70 5.91
N VAL A 10 8.65 12.37 5.07
CA VAL A 10 9.12 12.94 3.79
C VAL A 10 9.06 14.45 3.90
N SER A 11 10.21 15.11 3.74
CA SER A 11 10.33 16.57 3.81
C SER A 11 11.04 17.11 2.57
N LEU A 12 10.66 18.29 2.11
CA LEU A 12 11.45 19.03 1.12
C LEU A 12 12.66 19.64 1.81
N SER A 13 13.87 19.34 1.34
CA SER A 13 15.05 20.07 1.76
C SER A 13 14.96 21.51 1.26
N SER A 14 14.86 22.47 2.18
CA SER A 14 15.06 23.88 1.83
C SER A 14 16.56 24.16 1.75
N PRO A 15 17.04 24.90 0.73
CA PRO A 15 18.41 25.40 0.71
C PRO A 15 18.68 26.47 1.78
N GLU A 16 17.64 27.12 2.31
CA GLU A 16 17.78 28.18 3.32
C GLU A 16 17.82 27.60 4.74
N THR A 17 18.90 27.93 5.45
CA THR A 17 19.10 27.64 6.88
C THR A 17 18.43 28.71 7.72
N ASP A 18 17.37 28.36 8.44
CA ASP A 18 16.87 29.17 9.54
C ASP A 18 17.55 28.69 10.83
N ASN A 19 18.33 29.58 11.48
CA ASN A 19 19.04 29.32 12.75
C ASN A 19 19.85 28.01 12.83
N GLY A 20 20.58 27.64 11.75
CA GLY A 20 21.48 26.48 11.75
C GLY A 20 20.78 25.11 11.75
N ARG A 21 19.44 25.05 11.74
CA ARG A 21 18.67 23.82 11.54
C ARG A 21 18.06 23.84 10.14
N LYS A 22 18.47 22.90 9.28
CA LYS A 22 17.81 22.63 7.98
C LYS A 22 16.39 22.11 8.22
N LYS A 23 15.43 22.98 8.52
CA LYS A 23 14.03 22.59 8.74
C LYS A 23 13.32 22.54 7.39
N GLY A 24 13.46 21.41 6.71
CA GLY A 24 12.71 21.14 5.50
C GLY A 24 11.19 21.20 5.72
N ARG A 25 10.42 21.53 4.67
CA ARG A 25 8.95 21.53 4.74
C ARG A 25 8.45 20.08 4.78
N LEU A 26 7.88 19.66 5.91
CA LEU A 26 7.27 18.33 6.06
C LEU A 26 6.10 18.17 5.08
N LEU A 27 6.21 17.20 4.17
CA LEU A 27 5.17 16.86 3.21
C LEU A 27 4.25 15.79 3.77
N LEU A 28 4.83 14.69 4.23
CA LEU A 28 4.11 13.51 4.69
C LEU A 28 4.77 12.97 5.95
N ARG A 29 3.94 12.60 6.93
CA ARG A 29 4.33 11.76 8.06
C ARG A 29 3.40 10.56 8.07
N ASP A 30 3.96 9.38 7.96
CA ASP A 30 3.28 8.14 8.30
C ASP A 30 3.70 7.73 9.72
N SER A 31 2.75 7.32 10.54
CA SER A 31 3.00 6.86 11.91
C SER A 31 2.11 5.67 12.19
N ILE A 32 2.74 4.56 12.57
CA ILE A 32 2.06 3.33 12.99
C ILE A 32 2.37 3.17 14.47
N ILE A 33 1.33 3.10 15.28
CA ILE A 33 1.42 2.86 16.72
C ILE A 33 0.54 1.64 16.97
N LEU A 34 1.14 0.57 17.47
CA LEU A 34 0.44 -0.60 17.99
C LEU A 34 0.76 -0.65 19.48
N ASP A 35 -0.25 -0.44 20.31
CA ASP A 35 -0.13 -0.47 21.75
C ASP A 35 -1.09 -1.54 22.30
N SER A 36 -0.62 -2.30 23.28
CA SER A 36 -1.44 -3.33 23.96
C SER A 36 -2.29 -2.76 25.09
N GLU A 37 -2.16 -1.45 25.38
CA GLU A 37 -2.87 -0.77 26.47
C GLU A 37 -4.00 0.17 26.00
N ASP A 38 -4.22 0.32 24.69
CA ASP A 38 -5.24 1.23 24.13
C ASP A 38 -6.69 0.76 24.34
N GLY A 39 -6.90 -0.40 24.98
CA GLY A 39 -8.19 -0.88 25.46
C GLY A 39 -8.63 -0.22 26.77
N GLN A 40 -9.02 1.06 26.75
CA GLN A 40 -9.75 1.67 27.86
C GLN A 40 -11.19 1.14 27.92
N GLY A 41 -11.38 -0.02 28.54
CA GLY A 41 -12.70 -0.57 28.82
C GLY A 41 -12.63 -1.93 29.50
N ASP A 42 -13.62 -2.23 30.33
CA ASP A 42 -13.79 -3.46 31.13
C ASP A 42 -14.00 -4.75 30.29
N VAL A 43 -13.66 -4.70 28.99
CA VAL A 43 -13.87 -5.77 28.00
C VAL A 43 -12.51 -6.28 27.52
N GLY A 44 -11.76 -6.87 28.44
CA GLY A 44 -10.55 -7.64 28.15
C GLY A 44 -9.36 -6.82 27.64
N ARG A 45 -8.15 -7.18 28.08
CA ARG A 45 -6.92 -6.67 27.48
C ARG A 45 -6.82 -7.19 26.05
N MET A 46 -7.12 -6.36 25.05
CA MET A 46 -6.82 -6.66 23.64
C MET A 46 -5.31 -6.55 23.43
N GLY A 47 -4.70 -7.59 22.89
CA GLY A 47 -3.29 -7.58 22.50
C GLY A 47 -3.08 -6.89 21.16
N ILE A 48 -1.82 -6.63 20.79
CA ILE A 48 -1.47 -6.07 19.47
C ILE A 48 -2.11 -6.88 18.33
N ARG A 49 -2.17 -8.21 18.46
CA ARG A 49 -2.80 -9.10 17.48
C ARG A 49 -4.27 -8.77 17.23
N ASP A 50 -5.00 -8.36 18.25
CA ASP A 50 -6.43 -8.03 18.14
C ASP A 50 -6.63 -6.71 17.37
N HIS A 51 -5.69 -5.76 17.50
CA HIS A 51 -5.66 -4.53 16.70
C HIS A 51 -5.29 -4.75 15.24
N MET A 52 -4.71 -5.90 14.91
CA MET A 52 -4.27 -6.23 13.56
C MET A 52 -5.39 -6.85 12.69
N ASP A 53 -6.59 -7.09 13.24
CA ASP A 53 -7.76 -7.62 12.52
C ASP A 53 -7.44 -8.89 11.69
N GLY A 54 -6.65 -9.79 12.26
CA GLY A 54 -6.23 -11.03 11.61
C GLY A 54 -5.13 -10.87 10.55
N LEU A 55 -4.63 -9.66 10.29
CA LEU A 55 -3.50 -9.40 9.40
C LEU A 55 -2.18 -9.75 10.11
N GLY A 56 -1.28 -10.43 9.40
CA GLY A 56 0.07 -10.73 9.90
C GLY A 56 1.08 -9.65 9.56
N VAL A 57 0.77 -8.77 8.60
CA VAL A 57 1.69 -7.73 8.09
C VAL A 57 0.94 -6.44 7.78
N PHE A 58 1.57 -5.30 8.08
CA PHE A 58 1.17 -3.98 7.61
C PHE A 58 2.36 -3.27 6.97
N GLY A 59 2.10 -2.51 5.92
CA GLY A 59 3.11 -1.74 5.25
C GLY A 59 2.59 -0.45 4.62
N THR A 60 3.52 0.47 4.41
CA THR A 60 3.29 1.72 3.70
C THR A 60 4.30 1.83 2.58
N LEU A 61 3.83 1.97 1.34
CA LEU A 61 4.65 2.36 0.19
C LEU A 61 4.41 3.85 -0.09
N ILE A 62 5.49 4.64 -0.10
CA ILE A 62 5.44 6.08 -0.35
C ILE A 62 6.18 6.35 -1.67
N LEU A 63 5.44 6.83 -2.67
CA LEU A 63 5.96 7.19 -3.99
C LEU A 63 6.04 8.70 -4.10
N ARG A 64 7.22 9.22 -4.46
CA ARG A 64 7.45 10.66 -4.60
C ARG A 64 8.52 10.93 -5.66
N GLY A 65 8.25 11.88 -6.55
CA GLY A 65 9.19 12.30 -7.59
C GLY A 65 8.73 11.88 -8.97
N THR A 66 9.18 12.64 -9.97
CA THR A 66 8.70 12.51 -11.35
C THR A 66 8.96 11.14 -11.95
N LEU A 67 10.02 10.45 -11.51
CA LEU A 67 10.32 9.08 -11.90
C LEU A 67 9.22 8.07 -11.50
N PHE A 68 8.43 8.39 -10.47
CA PHE A 68 7.38 7.51 -9.94
C PHE A 68 5.96 8.02 -10.22
N ASP A 69 5.79 9.07 -11.03
CA ASP A 69 4.45 9.63 -11.29
C ASP A 69 3.54 8.61 -11.99
N ALA A 70 4.07 7.90 -12.99
CA ALA A 70 3.33 6.84 -13.69
C ALA A 70 2.93 5.69 -12.74
N LEU A 71 3.88 5.22 -11.92
CA LEU A 71 3.63 4.19 -10.92
C LEU A 71 2.60 4.63 -9.86
N GLY A 72 2.72 5.86 -9.37
CA GLY A 72 1.77 6.42 -8.41
C GLY A 72 0.37 6.51 -8.99
N GLN A 73 0.24 6.97 -10.24
CA GLN A 73 -1.03 7.03 -10.95
C GLN A 73 -1.62 5.63 -11.15
N TYR A 74 -0.80 4.64 -11.52
CA TYR A 74 -1.22 3.26 -11.66
C TYR A 74 -1.83 2.70 -10.37
N PHE A 75 -1.21 2.92 -9.20
CA PHE A 75 -1.81 2.50 -7.92
C PHE A 75 -3.16 3.17 -7.63
N ILE A 76 -3.29 4.47 -7.93
CA ILE A 76 -4.55 5.20 -7.76
C ILE A 76 -5.64 4.64 -8.67
N ASP A 77 -5.32 4.33 -9.92
CA ASP A 77 -6.29 3.81 -10.89
C ASP A 77 -6.70 2.37 -10.57
N GLU A 78 -5.76 1.50 -10.21
CA GLU A 78 -6.09 0.15 -9.74
C GLU A 78 -6.93 0.17 -8.45
N PHE A 79 -6.64 1.11 -7.52
CA PHE A 79 -7.44 1.28 -6.30
C PHE A 79 -8.88 1.71 -6.61
N ARG A 80 -9.08 2.61 -7.58
CA ARG A 80 -10.42 3.06 -8.01
C ARG A 80 -11.27 1.93 -8.58
N LEU A 81 -10.63 0.91 -9.15
CA LEU A 81 -11.26 -0.26 -9.76
C LEU A 81 -11.50 -1.40 -8.78
N LEU A 82 -11.10 -1.27 -7.51
CA LEU A 82 -11.45 -2.27 -6.50
C LEU A 82 -12.97 -2.28 -6.25
N PRO A 83 -13.58 -3.46 -6.05
CA PRO A 83 -14.99 -3.56 -5.71
C PRO A 83 -15.29 -2.78 -4.43
N ARG A 84 -16.06 -1.69 -4.53
CA ARG A 84 -16.53 -0.96 -3.36
C ARG A 84 -17.70 -1.70 -2.73
N ILE A 85 -17.79 -1.66 -1.40
CA ILE A 85 -18.95 -2.16 -0.64
C ILE A 85 -20.21 -1.48 -1.20
N GLY A 86 -21.16 -2.29 -1.70
CA GLY A 86 -22.41 -1.85 -2.33
C GLY A 86 -22.40 -1.71 -3.86
N GLY A 87 -21.25 -1.88 -4.53
CA GLY A 87 -21.12 -1.81 -5.99
C GLY A 87 -20.89 -3.15 -6.70
N ALA A 88 -20.82 -4.26 -5.95
CA ALA A 88 -20.66 -5.59 -6.51
C ALA A 88 -21.90 -5.92 -7.36
N LYS A 89 -21.73 -6.02 -8.67
CA LYS A 89 -22.71 -6.70 -9.53
C LYS A 89 -22.53 -8.20 -9.28
N TRP A 90 -23.45 -8.79 -8.52
CA TRP A 90 -23.48 -10.23 -8.25
C TRP A 90 -23.83 -11.04 -9.51
N ASP A 91 -24.28 -10.35 -10.56
CA ASP A 91 -24.53 -10.90 -11.88
C ASP A 91 -23.30 -10.72 -12.78
N ALA A 92 -22.37 -11.66 -12.71
CA ALA A 92 -21.31 -11.78 -13.72
C ALA A 92 -21.19 -13.21 -14.24
N SER A 93 -22.33 -13.84 -14.54
CA SER A 93 -22.42 -14.73 -15.70
C SER A 93 -22.48 -13.85 -16.95
N ILE A 94 -21.32 -13.38 -17.43
CA ILE A 94 -21.23 -12.67 -18.70
C ILE A 94 -20.13 -13.33 -19.53
N GLU A 95 -20.53 -14.35 -20.29
CA GLU A 95 -20.01 -14.54 -21.64
C GLU A 95 -20.33 -13.24 -22.41
N GLY A 96 -19.38 -12.32 -22.42
CA GLY A 96 -19.45 -11.01 -23.08
C GLY A 96 -18.09 -10.65 -23.66
N PRO A 97 -18.02 -9.62 -24.53
CA PRO A 97 -17.03 -9.49 -25.59
C PRO A 97 -15.60 -9.50 -25.02
N LYS A 98 -14.68 -10.15 -25.75
CA LYS A 98 -13.24 -10.33 -25.47
C LYS A 98 -12.75 -9.46 -24.31
N VAL A 99 -12.78 -10.02 -23.10
CA VAL A 99 -12.20 -9.38 -21.92
C VAL A 99 -10.75 -9.05 -22.25
N ASP A 100 -10.41 -7.76 -22.18
CA ASP A 100 -9.05 -7.26 -22.41
C ASP A 100 -8.08 -8.01 -21.49
N ASP A 101 -6.88 -8.30 -21.98
CA ASP A 101 -5.90 -9.09 -21.23
C ASP A 101 -5.46 -8.38 -19.95
N VAL A 102 -5.55 -7.05 -19.92
CA VAL A 102 -5.35 -6.23 -18.71
C VAL A 102 -6.40 -6.55 -17.64
N GLU A 103 -7.68 -6.63 -18.03
CA GLU A 103 -8.78 -6.92 -17.11
C GLU A 103 -8.71 -8.37 -16.59
N LYS A 104 -8.30 -9.33 -17.43
CA LYS A 104 -8.04 -10.70 -16.97
C LYS A 104 -6.92 -10.76 -15.93
N LYS A 105 -5.80 -10.08 -16.20
CA LYS A 105 -4.68 -9.99 -15.25
C LYS A 105 -5.12 -9.35 -13.93
N ARG A 106 -5.91 -8.28 -13.98
CA ARG A 106 -6.49 -7.61 -12.81
C ARG A 106 -7.38 -8.55 -12.00
N ARG A 107 -8.32 -9.25 -12.64
CA ARG A 107 -9.20 -10.22 -11.96
C ARG A 107 -8.43 -11.33 -11.29
N ARG A 108 -7.41 -11.88 -11.97
CA ARG A 108 -6.52 -12.88 -11.38
C ARG A 108 -5.78 -12.33 -10.16
N ARG A 109 -5.26 -11.10 -10.24
CA ARG A 109 -4.61 -10.42 -9.11
C ARG A 109 -5.59 -10.24 -7.96
N GLN A 110 -6.77 -9.65 -8.17
CA GLN A 110 -7.78 -9.44 -7.12
C GLN A 110 -8.24 -10.75 -6.45
N LYS A 111 -8.34 -11.84 -7.23
CA LYS A 111 -8.59 -13.17 -6.65
C LYS A 111 -7.46 -13.61 -5.72
N GLN A 112 -6.20 -13.45 -6.15
CA GLN A 112 -5.05 -13.75 -5.30
C GLN A 112 -4.99 -12.85 -4.07
N GLU A 113 -5.34 -11.57 -4.18
CA GLU A 113 -5.41 -10.64 -3.05
C GLU A 113 -6.39 -11.13 -1.99
N ALA A 114 -7.56 -11.62 -2.40
CA ALA A 114 -8.53 -12.20 -1.48
C ALA A 114 -8.02 -13.49 -0.81
N GLU A 115 -7.35 -14.37 -1.56
CA GLU A 115 -6.73 -15.59 -1.03
C GLU A 115 -5.61 -15.29 -0.03
N ASP A 116 -4.84 -14.21 -0.26
CA ASP A 116 -3.72 -13.78 0.59
C ASP A 116 -4.15 -12.93 1.80
N GLY A 117 -5.46 -12.71 1.97
CA GLY A 117 -6.00 -11.80 2.98
C GLY A 117 -5.49 -10.37 2.83
N LEU A 118 -5.18 -9.95 1.60
CA LEU A 118 -4.62 -8.65 1.31
C LEU A 118 -5.71 -7.58 1.23
N VAL A 119 -5.54 -6.52 2.01
CA VAL A 119 -6.31 -5.28 1.92
C VAL A 119 -5.39 -4.12 1.67
N TRP A 120 -5.77 -3.18 0.80
CA TRP A 120 -4.95 -2.02 0.51
C TRP A 120 -5.74 -0.80 0.05
N THR A 121 -5.12 0.36 0.20
CA THR A 121 -5.65 1.66 -0.20
C THR A 121 -4.56 2.51 -0.82
N ALA A 122 -4.94 3.45 -1.70
CA ALA A 122 -4.01 4.42 -2.27
C ALA A 122 -4.60 5.85 -2.24
N ALA A 123 -3.77 6.83 -1.91
CA ALA A 123 -4.15 8.24 -1.88
C ALA A 123 -3.00 9.16 -2.32
N ALA A 124 -3.34 10.24 -3.02
CA ALA A 124 -2.40 11.31 -3.36
C ALA A 124 -2.41 12.39 -2.28
N VAL A 125 -1.26 12.71 -1.69
CA VAL A 125 -1.10 13.68 -0.60
C VAL A 125 0.16 14.52 -0.83
N ARG A 126 0.01 15.83 -1.04
CA ARG A 126 1.12 16.82 -1.14
C ARG A 126 2.25 16.40 -2.10
N GLY A 127 1.86 15.84 -3.26
CA GLY A 127 2.79 15.38 -4.29
C GLY A 127 3.42 14.00 -4.02
N CYS A 128 2.98 13.30 -2.98
CA CYS A 128 3.27 11.88 -2.76
C CYS A 128 2.04 11.04 -3.14
N VAL A 129 2.24 9.81 -3.57
CA VAL A 129 1.22 8.76 -3.52
C VAL A 129 1.57 7.85 -2.35
N VAL A 130 0.59 7.62 -1.47
CA VAL A 130 0.72 6.77 -0.29
C VAL A 130 -0.17 5.56 -0.48
N VAL A 131 0.43 4.38 -0.42
CA VAL A 131 -0.27 3.10 -0.50
C VAL A 131 -0.13 2.41 0.83
N LYS A 132 -1.24 2.19 1.53
CA LYS A 132 -1.29 1.40 2.76
C LYS A 132 -1.83 0.02 2.45
N PHE A 133 -1.18 -1.00 2.97
CA PHE A 133 -1.59 -2.38 2.75
C PHE A 133 -1.40 -3.21 4.00
N GLY A 134 -2.18 -4.28 4.11
CA GLY A 134 -1.96 -5.37 5.04
C GLY A 134 -2.28 -6.70 4.40
N ALA A 135 -1.67 -7.77 4.88
CA ALA A 135 -1.84 -9.13 4.38
C ALA A 135 -1.87 -10.13 5.54
N GLY A 136 -2.43 -11.32 5.30
CA GLY A 136 -2.36 -12.42 6.27
C GLY A 136 -0.91 -12.86 6.55
N GLU A 137 -0.07 -12.85 5.51
CA GLU A 137 1.34 -13.27 5.58
C GLU A 137 2.27 -12.38 4.74
N VAL A 138 3.56 -12.39 5.08
CA VAL A 138 4.61 -11.63 4.38
C VAL A 138 4.67 -11.96 2.90
N GLU A 139 4.53 -13.24 2.54
CA GLU A 139 4.63 -13.68 1.15
C GLU A 139 3.48 -13.15 0.28
N GLY A 140 2.27 -13.02 0.84
CA GLY A 140 1.15 -12.39 0.16
C GLY A 140 1.43 -10.92 -0.18
N ALA A 141 1.95 -10.16 0.80
CA ALA A 141 2.37 -8.78 0.58
C ALA A 141 3.52 -8.66 -0.44
N ARG A 142 4.54 -9.53 -0.37
CA ARG A 142 5.70 -9.53 -1.28
C ARG A 142 5.29 -9.84 -2.72
N ARG A 143 4.47 -10.88 -2.93
CA ARG A 143 3.95 -11.23 -4.26
C ARG A 143 3.08 -10.12 -4.84
N TRP A 144 2.21 -9.53 -4.01
CA TRP A 144 1.34 -8.44 -4.43
C TRP A 144 2.13 -7.21 -4.87
N ILE A 145 3.00 -6.67 -4.02
CA ILE A 145 3.74 -5.45 -4.34
C ILE A 145 4.66 -5.70 -5.54
N GLY A 146 5.35 -6.84 -5.59
CA GLY A 146 6.16 -7.22 -6.75
C GLY A 146 5.33 -7.34 -8.03
N GLY A 147 4.14 -7.93 -7.96
CA GLY A 147 3.20 -8.03 -9.07
C GLY A 147 2.71 -6.67 -9.57
N MET A 148 2.41 -5.74 -8.66
CA MET A 148 2.02 -4.38 -9.00
C MET A 148 3.15 -3.63 -9.70
N LEU A 149 4.38 -3.69 -9.17
CA LEU A 149 5.56 -3.03 -9.76
C LEU A 149 5.91 -3.61 -11.13
N ARG A 150 5.84 -4.94 -11.31
CA ARG A 150 6.07 -5.61 -12.61
C ARG A 150 4.99 -5.29 -13.64
N SER A 151 3.75 -5.11 -13.21
CA SER A 151 2.64 -4.84 -14.14
C SER A 151 2.68 -3.42 -14.71
N GLU A 152 3.23 -2.46 -13.97
CA GLU A 152 3.40 -1.07 -14.44
C GLU A 152 4.75 -0.85 -15.15
N GLU A 153 5.74 -1.72 -14.92
CA GLU A 153 7.01 -1.85 -15.63
C GLU A 153 8.04 -0.72 -15.40
N SER A 154 7.67 0.45 -14.88
CA SER A 154 8.62 1.59 -14.80
C SER A 154 9.81 1.31 -13.89
N VAL A 155 9.63 0.53 -12.81
CA VAL A 155 10.71 0.22 -11.87
C VAL A 155 11.80 -0.62 -12.53
N GLU A 156 11.43 -1.69 -13.24
CA GLU A 156 12.41 -2.52 -13.93
C GLU A 156 13.03 -1.78 -15.11
N ARG A 157 12.23 -0.96 -15.83
CA ARG A 157 12.74 -0.13 -16.94
C ARG A 157 13.77 0.91 -16.49
N LEU A 158 13.56 1.55 -15.34
CA LEU A 158 14.42 2.64 -14.85
C LEU A 158 15.61 2.14 -14.01
N PHE A 159 15.42 1.07 -13.23
CA PHE A 159 16.40 0.60 -12.24
C PHE A 159 16.93 -0.82 -12.52
N GLY A 160 16.43 -1.48 -13.57
CA GLY A 160 16.80 -2.83 -13.97
C GLY A 160 16.00 -3.93 -13.26
N GLU A 161 15.95 -5.12 -13.86
CA GLU A 161 15.21 -6.29 -13.34
C GLU A 161 15.61 -6.68 -11.91
N ARG A 162 16.87 -6.43 -11.54
CA ARG A 162 17.38 -6.75 -10.20
C ARG A 162 16.83 -5.86 -9.09
N ALA A 163 16.20 -4.72 -9.45
CA ALA A 163 15.56 -3.84 -8.48
C ALA A 163 14.42 -4.53 -7.70
N LEU A 164 13.83 -5.60 -8.27
CA LEU A 164 12.72 -6.34 -7.67
C LEU A 164 13.13 -7.70 -7.06
N LEU A 165 14.43 -7.95 -6.84
CA LEU A 165 14.93 -9.23 -6.33
C LEU A 165 14.29 -9.66 -5.00
N CYS A 166 14.13 -8.72 -4.06
CA CYS A 166 13.52 -8.98 -2.75
C CYS A 166 11.99 -9.16 -2.84
N LEU A 167 11.40 -9.00 -4.02
CA LEU A 167 9.97 -9.09 -4.31
C LEU A 167 9.68 -10.20 -5.35
N ARG A 168 10.62 -11.13 -5.50
CA ARG A 168 10.40 -12.42 -6.17
C ARG A 168 9.69 -13.39 -5.25
#